data_AF-A0A7V5HZQ5-F1
#
_entry.id   AF-A0A7V5HZQ5-F1
#
_cell.length_a   1.000
_cell.length_b   1.000
_cell.length_c   1.000
_cell.angle_alpha   90.00
_cell.angle_beta   90.00
_cell.angle_gamma   90.00
#
_symmetry.space_group_name_H-M   'P 1'
#
loop_
_entity.id
_entity.type
_entity.pdbx_description
1 polymer ?
#
loop_
_entity_poly.entity_id
_entity_poly.type
_entity_poly.pdbx_seq_one_letter_code
_entity_poly.pdbx_strand_id
1 'polypeptide(L)'
;MELVLATRNSDKIREIEKALKNLPIKILTFKDFSNFPYVEESGKSLKENALLKAKAIAKFTGKLSLADDSGLEVEYLKGAPGVYSSRFAGENASYEDNNRKLLSLLKDVPYDKRGALFRCVIAFAKPEGKYFIVEGACPGKIVFSPRGRGGFGYDPIFQPEGYKKTFAQLSLEEKNRISHRAKALSKAREILEKLIRKGNKFLVGITGNMGCGKTTVSSFFEREGFKVIYADKIGHQILEEEKVKEKLLALFGEDVLGDNRKVSREKLRKIVGEDKGKLYKLNRLLHPLIKQKIWEILERCEDKVIFIEAALIFEASWDFFMDRIITVFCSREKQIERIRKKGFEPEQIRALLDSQLPQEEKIKKADFVIQNEKALKELEMDAKNVLREILEEVKIGCKS
;
A
#
# COMPACT_ATOMS: atom_id res chain seq x y z
N MET A 1 -1.99 18.67 9.24
CA MET A 1 -1.56 18.06 7.96
C MET A 1 -2.45 18.55 6.84
N GLU A 2 -1.90 18.89 5.68
CA GLU A 2 -2.68 19.27 4.49
C GLU A 2 -2.69 18.13 3.46
N LEU A 3 -3.83 17.93 2.79
CA LEU A 3 -4.03 16.90 1.77
C LEU A 3 -4.65 17.54 0.51
N VAL A 4 -3.97 17.41 -0.63
CA VAL A 4 -4.47 17.94 -1.90
C VAL A 4 -5.23 16.86 -2.67
N LEU A 5 -6.46 17.15 -3.10
CA LEU A 5 -7.24 16.26 -3.96
C LEU A 5 -6.89 16.51 -5.44
N ALA A 6 -6.31 15.51 -6.08
CA ALA A 6 -5.93 15.52 -7.49
C ALA A 6 -7.12 15.21 -8.41
N THR A 7 -8.21 15.98 -8.26
CA THR A 7 -9.39 15.87 -9.11
C THR A 7 -10.11 17.22 -9.22
N ARG A 8 -10.75 17.44 -10.38
CA ARG A 8 -11.66 18.57 -10.64
C ARG A 8 -13.14 18.16 -10.55
N ASN A 9 -13.43 16.87 -10.34
CA ASN A 9 -14.80 16.37 -10.28
C ASN A 9 -15.40 16.68 -8.90
N SER A 10 -16.41 17.55 -8.87
CA SER A 10 -17.08 17.99 -7.64
C SER A 10 -17.79 16.86 -6.89
N ASP A 11 -18.34 15.87 -7.60
CA ASP A 11 -19.01 14.72 -6.98
C ASP A 11 -18.00 13.85 -6.22
N LYS A 12 -16.83 13.61 -6.83
CA LYS A 12 -15.72 12.90 -6.17
C LYS A 12 -15.24 13.66 -4.94
N ILE A 13 -15.02 14.98 -5.04
CA ILE A 13 -14.58 15.81 -3.91
C ILE A 13 -15.57 15.67 -2.74
N ARG A 14 -16.87 15.80 -3.00
CA ARG A 14 -17.91 15.66 -1.97
C ARG A 14 -17.89 14.29 -1.28
N GLU A 15 -17.72 13.20 -2.05
CA GLU A 15 -17.63 11.85 -1.46
C GLU A 15 -16.37 11.68 -0.60
N ILE A 16 -15.22 12.19 -1.07
CA ILE A 16 -13.94 12.12 -0.35
C ILE A 16 -13.99 12.93 0.95
N GLU A 17 -14.46 14.18 0.89
CA GLU A 17 -14.62 15.04 2.06
C GLU A 17 -15.54 14.40 3.11
N LYS A 18 -16.66 13.81 2.69
CA LYS A 18 -17.57 13.12 3.61
C LYS A 18 -16.91 11.90 4.25
N ALA A 19 -16.13 11.11 3.51
CA ALA A 19 -15.44 9.92 4.03
C ALA A 19 -14.27 10.25 4.98
N LEU A 20 -13.57 11.34 4.71
CA LEU A 20 -12.43 11.81 5.50
C LEU A 20 -12.84 12.78 6.63
N LYS A 21 -14.14 13.03 6.78
CA LYS A 21 -14.69 13.84 7.88
C LYS A 21 -14.16 13.35 9.23
N ASN A 22 -13.92 14.31 10.14
CA ASN A 22 -13.38 14.13 11.49
C ASN A 22 -11.90 13.72 11.56
N LEU A 23 -11.18 13.61 10.44
CA LEU A 23 -9.73 13.58 10.50
C LEU A 23 -9.19 15.01 10.71
N PRO A 24 -8.13 15.21 11.51
CA PRO A 24 -7.47 16.51 11.68
C PRO A 24 -6.58 16.86 10.47
N ILE A 25 -7.20 16.87 9.28
CA ILE A 25 -6.56 17.22 8.01
C ILE A 25 -7.27 18.40 7.37
N LYS A 26 -6.51 19.28 6.74
CA LYS A 26 -7.04 20.33 5.88
C LYS A 26 -7.03 19.82 4.45
N ILE A 27 -8.22 19.65 3.88
CA ILE A 27 -8.39 19.24 2.49
C ILE A 27 -8.26 20.48 1.60
N LEU A 28 -7.38 20.39 0.62
CA LEU A 28 -7.19 21.38 -0.44
C LEU A 28 -7.64 20.78 -1.77
N THR A 29 -8.25 21.60 -2.61
CA THR A 29 -8.78 21.23 -3.91
C THR A 29 -8.15 22.09 -5.00
N PHE A 30 -8.51 21.84 -6.26
CA PHE A 30 -8.09 22.69 -7.38
C PHE A 30 -8.48 24.17 -7.21
N LYS A 31 -9.48 24.49 -6.38
CA LYS A 31 -9.91 25.87 -6.12
C LYS A 31 -8.94 26.65 -5.25
N ASP A 32 -8.08 25.97 -4.51
CA ASP A 32 -7.11 26.56 -3.58
C ASP A 32 -5.79 26.94 -4.27
N PHE A 33 -5.67 26.72 -5.59
CA PHE A 33 -4.47 26.99 -6.38
C PHE A 33 -4.81 27.70 -7.69
N SER A 34 -4.11 28.78 -8.02
CA SER A 34 -4.32 29.56 -9.26
C SER A 34 -4.00 28.76 -10.53
N ASN A 35 -2.93 27.97 -10.51
CA ASN A 35 -2.42 27.25 -11.67
C ASN A 35 -2.48 25.72 -11.50
N PHE A 36 -3.62 25.20 -11.00
CA PHE A 36 -3.76 23.76 -10.74
C PHE A 36 -3.61 22.94 -12.05
N PRO A 37 -2.59 22.08 -12.19
CA PRO A 37 -2.33 21.38 -13.44
C PRO A 37 -3.50 20.52 -13.91
N TYR A 38 -3.73 20.50 -15.22
CA TYR A 38 -4.52 19.45 -15.85
C TYR A 38 -3.59 18.26 -16.14
N VAL A 39 -3.96 17.07 -15.68
CA VAL A 39 -3.17 15.85 -15.86
C VAL A 39 -3.93 14.93 -16.78
N GLU A 40 -3.37 14.64 -17.95
CA GLU A 40 -3.95 13.72 -18.92
C GLU A 40 -3.92 12.27 -18.40
N GLU A 41 -5.03 11.57 -18.56
CA GLU A 41 -5.21 10.17 -18.15
C GLU A 41 -4.78 9.22 -19.28
N SER A 42 -3.47 9.22 -19.59
CA SER A 42 -2.84 8.40 -20.63
C SER A 42 -2.43 6.99 -20.17
N GLY A 43 -2.71 6.63 -18.92
CA GLY A 43 -2.40 5.33 -18.35
C GLY A 43 -3.26 4.21 -18.95
N LYS A 44 -2.67 3.01 -19.01
CA LYS A 44 -3.33 1.78 -19.49
C LYS A 44 -4.18 1.10 -18.42
N SER A 45 -4.15 1.61 -17.19
CA SER A 45 -4.90 1.07 -16.05
C SER A 45 -5.36 2.17 -15.09
N LEU A 46 -6.39 1.87 -14.29
CA LEU A 46 -6.88 2.77 -13.24
C LEU A 46 -5.76 3.16 -12.25
N LYS A 47 -4.87 2.21 -11.95
CA LYS A 47 -3.71 2.42 -11.08
C LYS A 47 -2.72 3.42 -11.67
N GLU A 48 -2.41 3.30 -12.96
CA GLU A 48 -1.50 4.23 -13.64
C GLU A 48 -2.08 5.64 -13.65
N ASN A 49 -3.36 5.81 -13.99
CA ASN A 49 -4.03 7.11 -13.99
C ASN A 49 -4.07 7.74 -12.59
N ALA A 50 -4.42 6.97 -11.56
CA ALA A 50 -4.41 7.46 -10.18
C ALA A 50 -3.00 7.93 -9.77
N LEU A 51 -1.95 7.16 -10.09
CA LEU A 51 -0.58 7.53 -9.78
C LEU A 51 -0.08 8.75 -10.55
N LEU A 52 -0.38 8.85 -11.85
CA LEU A 52 -0.02 10.00 -12.68
C LEU A 52 -0.58 11.28 -12.08
N LYS A 53 -1.88 11.29 -11.76
CA LYS A 53 -2.56 12.41 -11.10
C LYS A 53 -1.94 12.74 -9.74
N ALA A 54 -1.79 11.75 -8.86
CA ALA A 54 -1.29 11.98 -7.52
C ALA A 54 0.15 12.53 -7.53
N LYS A 55 1.05 11.94 -8.33
CA LYS A 55 2.45 12.36 -8.40
C LYS A 55 2.61 13.75 -9.00
N ALA A 56 1.89 14.05 -10.09
CA ALA A 56 1.95 15.36 -10.72
C ALA A 56 1.50 16.47 -9.75
N ILE A 57 0.40 16.26 -9.04
CA ILE A 57 -0.13 17.23 -8.08
C ILE A 57 0.73 17.32 -6.81
N ALA A 58 1.28 16.21 -6.31
CA ALA A 58 2.21 16.24 -5.17
C ALA A 58 3.48 17.05 -5.50
N LYS A 59 4.06 16.81 -6.68
CA LYS A 59 5.24 17.54 -7.16
C LYS A 59 4.95 19.04 -7.34
N PHE A 60 3.79 19.38 -7.92
CA PHE A 60 3.39 20.76 -8.14
C PHE A 60 3.15 21.53 -6.83
N THR A 61 2.48 20.90 -5.86
CA THR A 61 2.05 21.59 -4.63
C THR A 61 3.06 21.53 -3.49
N GLY A 62 4.05 20.64 -3.57
CA GLY A 62 4.94 20.33 -2.46
C GLY A 62 4.23 19.67 -1.27
N LYS A 63 3.02 19.12 -1.47
CA LYS A 63 2.17 18.54 -0.42
C LYS A 63 1.79 17.09 -0.73
N LEU A 64 1.30 16.39 0.29
CA LEU A 64 0.69 15.07 0.11
C LEU A 64 -0.54 15.22 -0.81
N SER A 65 -0.58 14.42 -1.88
CA SER A 65 -1.69 14.40 -2.83
C SER A 65 -2.43 13.07 -2.80
N LEU A 66 -3.75 13.11 -2.94
CA LEU A 66 -4.64 11.95 -3.12
C LEU A 66 -5.33 12.06 -4.48
N ALA A 67 -5.21 11.03 -5.31
CA ALA A 67 -5.98 10.88 -6.54
C ALA A 67 -6.88 9.65 -6.48
N ASP A 68 -8.09 9.78 -7.03
CA ASP A 68 -9.02 8.68 -7.28
C ASP A 68 -9.12 8.43 -8.79
N ASP A 69 -9.04 7.17 -9.17
CA ASP A 69 -9.47 6.70 -10.48
C ASP A 69 -10.44 5.54 -10.34
N SER A 70 -11.57 5.61 -11.06
CA SER A 70 -12.67 4.66 -10.92
C SER A 70 -13.14 4.19 -12.29
N GLY A 71 -13.48 2.91 -12.38
CA GLY A 71 -13.98 2.31 -13.62
C GLY A 71 -15.06 1.27 -13.35
N LEU A 72 -15.91 1.06 -14.36
CA LEU A 72 -16.90 0.01 -14.42
C LEU A 72 -16.43 -1.07 -15.39
N GLU A 73 -16.34 -2.31 -14.93
CA GLU A 73 -16.02 -3.47 -15.76
C GLU A 73 -17.29 -4.29 -15.95
N VAL A 74 -17.74 -4.49 -17.18
CA VAL A 74 -18.90 -5.36 -17.49
C VAL A 74 -18.41 -6.66 -18.08
N GLU A 75 -18.78 -7.77 -17.44
CA GLU A 75 -18.30 -9.12 -17.77
C GLU A 75 -18.64 -9.50 -19.21
N TYR A 76 -19.89 -9.28 -19.63
CA TYR A 76 -20.35 -9.55 -21.01
C TYR A 76 -19.55 -8.78 -22.07
N LEU A 77 -19.03 -7.60 -21.71
CA LEU A 77 -18.21 -6.76 -22.59
C LEU A 77 -16.71 -6.96 -22.37
N LYS A 78 -16.31 -8.12 -21.81
CA LYS A 78 -14.91 -8.49 -21.54
C LYS A 78 -14.17 -7.43 -20.72
N GLY A 79 -14.86 -6.80 -19.78
CA GLY A 79 -14.31 -5.77 -18.88
C GLY A 79 -14.46 -4.33 -19.38
N ALA A 80 -15.00 -4.08 -20.57
CA ALA A 80 -15.34 -2.71 -20.98
C ALA A 80 -16.52 -2.16 -20.14
N PRO A 81 -16.59 -0.84 -19.89
CA PRO A 81 -15.68 0.22 -20.35
C PRO A 81 -14.28 0.27 -19.67
N GLY A 82 -14.14 -0.27 -18.46
CA GLY A 82 -12.86 -0.31 -17.74
C GLY A 82 -12.26 1.08 -17.52
N VAL A 83 -11.00 1.28 -17.89
CA VAL A 83 -10.29 2.57 -17.79
C VAL A 83 -10.93 3.70 -18.61
N TYR A 84 -11.74 3.38 -19.61
CA TYR A 84 -12.43 4.37 -20.47
C TYR A 84 -13.81 4.78 -19.94
N SER A 85 -14.14 4.45 -18.69
CA SER A 85 -15.46 4.68 -18.09
C SER A 85 -15.97 6.13 -18.18
N SER A 86 -15.11 7.13 -18.04
CA SER A 86 -15.52 8.55 -18.15
C SER A 86 -15.83 8.97 -19.58
N ARG A 87 -15.23 8.30 -20.58
CA ARG A 87 -15.26 8.65 -22.00
C ARG A 87 -15.76 7.52 -22.88
N PHE A 88 -16.61 6.65 -22.33
CA PHE A 88 -17.02 5.42 -23.01
C PHE A 88 -17.78 5.71 -24.31
N ALA A 89 -18.59 6.78 -24.34
CA ALA A 89 -19.27 7.27 -25.52
C ALA A 89 -18.50 8.36 -26.30
N GLY A 90 -17.24 8.64 -25.95
CA GLY A 90 -16.38 9.67 -26.56
C GLY A 90 -15.78 10.63 -25.52
N GLU A 91 -14.79 11.45 -25.93
CA GLU A 91 -14.02 12.35 -25.04
C GLU A 91 -14.89 13.38 -24.29
N ASN A 92 -16.01 13.81 -24.87
CA ASN A 92 -16.93 14.78 -24.28
C ASN A 92 -18.27 14.16 -23.87
N ALA A 93 -18.31 12.85 -23.67
CA ALA A 93 -19.54 12.14 -23.32
C ALA A 93 -20.07 12.60 -21.95
N SER A 94 -21.37 12.90 -21.89
CA SER A 94 -22.05 13.05 -20.61
C SER A 94 -22.18 11.69 -19.90
N TYR A 95 -22.50 11.70 -18.60
CA TYR A 95 -22.87 10.47 -17.90
C TYR A 95 -24.06 9.76 -18.58
N GLU A 96 -25.00 10.51 -19.15
CA GLU A 96 -26.15 9.95 -19.84
C GLU A 96 -25.76 9.26 -21.15
N ASP A 97 -24.85 9.84 -21.94
CA ASP A 97 -24.37 9.23 -23.19
C ASP A 97 -23.63 7.93 -22.91
N ASN A 98 -22.79 7.91 -21.88
CA ASN A 98 -22.12 6.71 -21.40
C ASN A 98 -23.12 5.62 -20.97
N ASN A 99 -24.18 6.00 -20.24
CA ASN A 99 -25.23 5.08 -19.82
C ASN A 99 -26.03 4.53 -21.02
N ARG A 100 -26.40 5.40 -21.98
CA ARG A 100 -27.14 5.04 -23.19
C ARG A 100 -26.37 4.06 -24.05
N LYS A 101 -25.07 4.33 -24.27
CA LYS A 101 -24.18 3.41 -25.00
C LYS A 101 -24.04 2.07 -24.28
N LEU A 102 -23.89 2.07 -22.95
CA LEU A 102 -23.76 0.81 -22.23
C LEU A 102 -25.04 -0.03 -22.30
N LEU A 103 -26.20 0.59 -22.10
CA LEU A 103 -27.49 -0.10 -22.19
C LEU A 103 -27.78 -0.62 -23.59
N SER A 104 -27.40 0.11 -24.66
CA SER A 104 -27.60 -0.33 -26.04
C SER A 104 -26.77 -1.58 -26.35
N LEU A 105 -25.52 -1.64 -25.90
CA LEU A 105 -24.64 -2.81 -26.05
C LEU A 105 -25.13 -4.04 -25.29
N LEU A 106 -25.94 -3.85 -24.25
CA LEU A 106 -26.48 -4.92 -23.43
C LEU A 106 -27.95 -5.25 -23.76
N LYS A 107 -28.57 -4.60 -24.75
CA LYS A 107 -30.03 -4.64 -25.01
C LYS A 107 -30.62 -6.04 -24.94
N ASP A 108 -30.01 -7.01 -25.62
CA ASP A 108 -30.50 -8.38 -25.74
C ASP A 108 -29.83 -9.37 -24.76
N VAL A 109 -29.08 -8.85 -23.78
CA VAL A 109 -28.36 -9.65 -22.78
C VAL A 109 -29.28 -9.93 -21.59
N PRO A 110 -29.54 -11.22 -21.26
CA PRO A 110 -30.33 -11.59 -20.08
C PRO A 110 -29.73 -11.07 -18.79
N TYR A 111 -30.57 -10.76 -17.80
CA TYR A 111 -30.14 -10.12 -16.54
C TYR A 111 -29.00 -10.86 -15.84
N ASP A 112 -29.01 -12.19 -15.84
CA ASP A 112 -27.99 -12.99 -15.17
C ASP A 112 -26.62 -12.96 -15.84
N LYS A 113 -26.55 -12.55 -17.12
CA LYS A 113 -25.30 -12.34 -17.85
C LYS A 113 -24.81 -10.89 -17.81
N ARG A 114 -25.47 -10.01 -17.07
CA ARG A 114 -25.12 -8.58 -16.94
C ARG A 114 -24.23 -8.28 -15.73
N GLY A 115 -23.40 -9.25 -15.32
CA GLY A 115 -22.44 -9.09 -14.24
C GLY A 115 -21.53 -7.88 -14.47
N ALA A 116 -21.34 -7.07 -13.45
CA ALA A 116 -20.49 -5.89 -13.50
C ALA A 116 -19.75 -5.66 -12.18
N LEU A 117 -18.59 -5.04 -12.28
CA LEU A 117 -17.72 -4.74 -11.17
C LEU A 117 -17.29 -3.29 -11.23
N PHE A 118 -17.68 -2.51 -10.24
CA PHE A 118 -17.08 -1.21 -10.03
C PHE A 118 -15.75 -1.35 -9.29
N ARG A 119 -14.71 -0.66 -9.77
CA ARG A 119 -13.39 -0.56 -9.13
C ARG A 119 -13.02 0.88 -8.88
N CYS A 120 -12.39 1.14 -7.74
CA CYS A 120 -11.77 2.42 -7.39
C CYS A 120 -10.34 2.14 -6.94
N VAL A 121 -9.39 2.87 -7.51
CA VAL A 121 -8.00 2.94 -7.08
C VAL A 121 -7.76 4.32 -6.51
N ILE A 122 -7.27 4.38 -5.28
CA ILE A 122 -6.83 5.62 -4.65
C ILE A 122 -5.31 5.56 -4.52
N ALA A 123 -4.63 6.57 -5.05
CA ALA A 123 -3.20 6.74 -4.93
C ALA A 123 -2.89 7.95 -4.05
N PHE A 124 -2.03 7.75 -3.05
CA PHE A 124 -1.31 8.81 -2.36
C PHE A 124 0.05 9.00 -3.00
N ALA A 125 0.49 10.23 -3.13
CA ALA A 125 1.87 10.55 -3.52
C ALA A 125 2.42 11.69 -2.68
N LYS A 126 3.70 11.57 -2.31
CA LYS A 126 4.48 12.63 -1.67
C LYS A 126 5.35 13.36 -2.70
N PRO A 127 5.79 14.60 -2.43
CA PRO A 127 6.61 15.39 -3.36
C PRO A 127 7.91 14.70 -3.79
N GLU A 128 8.53 13.94 -2.89
CA GLU A 128 9.74 13.15 -3.14
C GLU A 128 9.50 11.89 -4.00
N GLY A 129 8.26 11.64 -4.41
CA GLY A 129 7.90 10.57 -5.36
C GLY A 129 7.46 9.25 -4.72
N LYS A 130 7.60 9.09 -3.39
CA LYS A 130 7.03 7.97 -2.61
C LYS A 130 5.50 7.96 -2.76
N TYR A 131 4.91 6.77 -2.91
CA TYR A 131 3.47 6.63 -3.14
C TYR A 131 2.89 5.40 -2.43
N PHE A 132 1.57 5.42 -2.21
CA PHE A 132 0.83 4.31 -1.62
C PHE A 132 -0.50 4.15 -2.35
N ILE A 133 -0.91 2.90 -2.60
CA ILE A 133 -2.16 2.61 -3.31
C ILE A 133 -3.08 1.77 -2.44
N VAL A 134 -4.36 2.11 -2.48
CA VAL A 134 -5.44 1.28 -1.96
C VAL A 134 -6.52 1.11 -3.01
N GLU A 135 -7.22 -0.01 -2.95
CA GLU A 135 -8.25 -0.36 -3.92
C GLU A 135 -9.54 -0.79 -3.22
N GLY A 136 -10.66 -0.49 -3.86
CA GLY A 136 -11.99 -0.92 -3.46
C GLY A 136 -12.77 -1.43 -4.66
N ALA A 137 -13.60 -2.43 -4.44
CA ALA A 137 -14.41 -3.03 -5.49
C ALA A 137 -15.84 -3.31 -5.00
N CYS A 138 -16.80 -3.20 -5.90
CA CYS A 138 -18.20 -3.50 -5.62
C CYS A 138 -18.79 -4.31 -6.78
N PRO A 139 -19.07 -5.61 -6.58
CA PRO A 139 -19.77 -6.42 -7.57
C PRO A 139 -21.25 -6.02 -7.63
N GLY A 140 -21.86 -6.27 -8.78
CA GLY A 140 -23.26 -5.97 -9.06
C GLY A 140 -23.67 -6.40 -10.45
N LYS A 141 -24.79 -5.85 -10.93
CA LYS A 141 -25.34 -6.10 -12.27
C LYS A 141 -25.80 -4.79 -12.92
N ILE A 142 -25.77 -4.76 -14.25
CA ILE A 142 -26.36 -3.65 -15.03
C ILE A 142 -27.85 -3.88 -15.26
N VAL A 143 -28.68 -2.90 -14.93
CA VAL A 143 -30.14 -3.02 -15.06
C VAL A 143 -30.62 -2.67 -16.46
N PHE A 144 -31.87 -3.00 -16.80
CA PHE A 144 -32.41 -2.78 -18.15
C PHE A 144 -32.68 -1.31 -18.49
N SER A 145 -32.96 -0.48 -17.49
CA SER A 145 -33.23 0.95 -17.66
C SER A 145 -32.72 1.74 -16.45
N PRO A 146 -32.36 3.02 -16.62
CA PRO A 146 -31.92 3.87 -15.51
C PRO A 146 -33.00 3.99 -14.43
N ARG A 147 -32.60 3.90 -13.16
CA ARG A 147 -33.48 4.08 -11.99
C ARG A 147 -32.81 5.00 -10.98
N GLY A 148 -33.59 5.88 -10.34
CA GLY A 148 -33.09 6.84 -9.35
C GLY A 148 -32.65 8.17 -9.95
N ARG A 149 -32.45 9.16 -9.08
CA ARG A 149 -32.07 10.55 -9.46
C ARG A 149 -30.81 11.03 -8.73
N GLY A 150 -30.27 10.26 -7.79
CA GLY A 150 -29.05 10.59 -7.06
C GLY A 150 -27.79 10.06 -7.74
N GLY A 151 -26.64 10.36 -7.16
CA GLY A 151 -25.36 9.83 -7.63
C GLY A 151 -24.88 10.45 -8.96
N PHE A 152 -23.90 9.80 -9.60
CA PHE A 152 -23.28 10.25 -10.84
C PHE A 152 -22.73 9.09 -11.67
N GLY A 153 -22.35 9.34 -12.92
CA GLY A 153 -21.82 8.31 -13.82
C GLY A 153 -22.83 7.17 -14.06
N TYR A 154 -22.38 5.93 -13.83
CA TYR A 154 -23.19 4.73 -14.03
C TYR A 154 -24.09 4.36 -12.83
N ASP A 155 -24.15 5.20 -11.79
CA ASP A 155 -24.99 4.95 -10.61
C ASP A 155 -26.46 4.63 -10.94
N PRO A 156 -27.11 5.26 -11.95
CA PRO A 156 -28.50 4.96 -12.31
C PRO A 156 -28.73 3.57 -12.91
N ILE A 157 -27.68 2.93 -13.43
CA ILE A 157 -27.80 1.64 -14.12
C ILE A 157 -27.06 0.50 -13.41
N PHE A 158 -26.35 0.80 -12.32
CA PHE A 158 -25.64 -0.22 -11.54
C PHE A 158 -26.42 -0.61 -10.29
N GLN A 159 -26.76 -1.90 -10.19
CA GLN A 159 -27.38 -2.52 -9.01
C GLN A 159 -26.31 -3.32 -8.25
N PRO A 160 -25.89 -2.89 -7.04
CA PRO A 160 -24.92 -3.64 -6.25
C PRO A 160 -25.48 -4.99 -5.81
N GLU A 161 -24.60 -5.97 -5.67
CA GLU A 161 -24.94 -7.31 -5.21
C GLU A 161 -25.62 -7.26 -3.82
N GLY A 162 -26.70 -8.03 -3.65
CA GLY A 162 -27.49 -8.04 -2.42
C GLY A 162 -28.54 -6.92 -2.30
N TYR A 163 -28.63 -6.00 -3.27
CA TYR A 163 -29.61 -4.92 -3.27
C TYR A 163 -30.59 -5.04 -4.44
N LYS A 164 -31.81 -4.53 -4.25
CA LYS A 164 -32.82 -4.37 -5.33
C LYS A 164 -32.79 -2.97 -5.99
N LYS A 165 -32.16 -2.00 -5.33
CA LYS A 165 -32.03 -0.60 -5.75
C LYS A 165 -30.73 -0.39 -6.53
N THR A 166 -30.71 0.56 -7.46
CA THR A 166 -29.47 1.06 -8.08
C THR A 166 -28.75 2.01 -7.12
N PHE A 167 -27.47 2.31 -7.37
CA PHE A 167 -26.74 3.31 -6.58
C PHE A 167 -27.43 4.69 -6.59
N ALA A 168 -28.03 5.10 -7.71
CA ALA A 168 -28.77 6.36 -7.80
C ALA A 168 -30.08 6.40 -7.00
N GLN A 169 -30.55 5.25 -6.49
CA GLN A 169 -31.70 5.13 -5.60
C GLN A 169 -31.29 5.01 -4.12
N LEU A 170 -30.00 4.86 -3.82
CA LEU A 170 -29.50 4.83 -2.46
C LEU A 170 -29.23 6.27 -1.98
N SER A 171 -29.41 6.50 -0.68
CA SER A 171 -28.87 7.69 -0.05
C SER A 171 -27.34 7.70 -0.15
N LEU A 172 -26.74 8.90 -0.06
CA LEU A 172 -25.28 9.02 -0.01
C LEU A 172 -24.68 8.21 1.16
N GLU A 173 -25.39 8.07 2.27
CA GLU A 173 -24.93 7.32 3.44
C GLU A 173 -24.94 5.81 3.21
N GLU A 174 -26.00 5.28 2.60
CA GLU A 174 -26.05 3.87 2.20
C GLU A 174 -24.96 3.57 1.16
N LYS A 175 -24.82 4.43 0.14
CA LYS A 175 -23.77 4.28 -0.89
C LYS A 175 -22.36 4.34 -0.27
N ASN A 176 -22.15 5.21 0.71
CA ASN A 176 -20.87 5.34 1.42
C ASN A 176 -20.54 4.16 2.36
N ARG A 177 -21.43 3.17 2.50
CA ARG A 177 -21.13 1.92 3.21
C ARG A 177 -20.68 0.80 2.29
N ILE A 178 -21.17 0.77 1.06
CA ILE A 178 -21.03 -0.41 0.18
C ILE A 178 -20.24 -0.16 -1.09
N SER A 179 -20.13 1.10 -1.54
CA SER A 179 -19.54 1.39 -2.85
C SER A 179 -18.04 1.06 -2.90
N HIS A 180 -17.56 0.84 -4.13
CA HIS A 180 -16.15 0.64 -4.44
C HIS A 180 -15.28 1.79 -3.88
N ARG A 181 -15.71 3.04 -4.09
CA ARG A 181 -15.00 4.22 -3.57
C ARG A 181 -15.03 4.30 -2.05
N ALA A 182 -16.16 4.00 -1.41
CA ALA A 182 -16.24 3.95 0.04
C ALA A 182 -15.26 2.92 0.64
N LYS A 183 -15.18 1.72 0.06
CA LYS A 183 -14.23 0.70 0.48
C LYS A 183 -12.78 1.13 0.29
N ALA A 184 -12.47 1.80 -0.83
CA ALA A 184 -11.13 2.35 -1.06
C ALA A 184 -10.81 3.49 -0.07
N LEU A 185 -11.76 4.41 0.17
CA LEU A 185 -11.61 5.52 1.10
C LEU A 185 -11.50 5.07 2.56
N SER A 186 -12.17 3.99 2.95
CA SER A 186 -11.98 3.39 4.28
C SER A 186 -10.53 2.96 4.48
N LYS A 187 -9.93 2.28 3.49
CA LYS A 187 -8.52 1.91 3.53
C LYS A 187 -7.62 3.15 3.47
N ALA A 188 -7.97 4.15 2.66
CA ALA A 188 -7.24 5.40 2.55
C ALA A 188 -7.22 6.17 3.88
N ARG A 189 -8.35 6.16 4.61
CA ARG A 189 -8.50 6.74 5.94
C ARG A 189 -7.53 6.09 6.93
N GLU A 190 -7.40 4.77 6.95
CA GLU A 190 -6.43 4.08 7.82
C GLU A 190 -4.98 4.50 7.55
N ILE A 191 -4.64 4.77 6.28
CA ILE A 191 -3.31 5.25 5.89
C ILE A 191 -3.10 6.68 6.39
N LEU A 192 -4.09 7.55 6.20
CA LEU A 192 -4.04 8.93 6.71
C LEU A 192 -3.94 8.97 8.24
N GLU A 193 -4.70 8.15 8.96
CA GLU A 193 -4.61 8.04 10.41
C GLU A 193 -3.19 7.65 10.85
N LYS A 194 -2.55 6.69 10.17
CA LYS A 194 -1.14 6.33 10.43
C LYS A 194 -0.18 7.48 10.17
N LEU A 195 -0.36 8.22 9.08
CA LEU A 195 0.45 9.40 8.79
C LEU A 195 0.28 10.50 9.85
N ILE A 196 -0.95 10.71 10.33
CA ILE A 196 -1.25 11.68 11.38
C ILE A 196 -0.61 11.24 12.70
N ARG A 197 -0.73 9.96 13.06
CA ARG A 197 -0.15 9.38 14.29
C ARG A 197 1.38 9.33 14.28
N LYS A 198 2.01 9.15 13.11
CA LYS A 198 3.47 9.33 12.96
C LYS A 198 3.90 10.69 13.48
N GLY A 199 3.08 11.73 13.26
CA GLY A 199 3.36 13.08 13.71
C GLY A 199 4.72 13.57 13.20
N ASN A 200 5.50 14.15 14.11
CA ASN A 200 6.84 14.70 13.79
C ASN A 200 7.97 13.68 13.96
N LYS A 201 7.66 12.39 14.14
CA LYS A 201 8.68 11.35 14.21
C LYS A 201 9.36 11.18 12.85
N PHE A 202 10.68 11.10 12.87
CA PHE A 202 11.53 10.81 11.73
C PHE A 202 11.84 9.31 11.71
N LEU A 203 11.22 8.60 10.76
CA LEU A 203 11.32 7.16 10.63
C LEU A 203 12.35 6.80 9.56
N VAL A 204 13.33 6.00 9.96
CA VAL A 204 14.39 5.50 9.08
C VAL A 204 14.22 4.01 8.87
N GLY A 205 13.94 3.58 7.64
CA GLY A 205 13.87 2.17 7.29
C GLY A 205 15.28 1.59 7.07
N ILE A 206 15.61 0.46 7.68
CA ILE A 206 16.83 -0.31 7.37
C ILE A 206 16.39 -1.58 6.66
N THR A 207 16.76 -1.71 5.38
CA THR A 207 16.42 -2.85 4.53
C THR A 207 17.66 -3.39 3.82
N GLY A 208 17.47 -4.44 3.03
CA GLY A 208 18.52 -5.26 2.46
C GLY A 208 18.11 -6.72 2.38
N ASN A 209 18.68 -7.46 1.45
CA ASN A 209 18.37 -8.88 1.31
C ASN A 209 18.91 -9.69 2.49
N MET A 210 18.42 -10.92 2.63
CA MET A 210 18.90 -11.81 3.67
C MET A 210 20.41 -12.03 3.52
N GLY A 211 21.15 -12.10 4.63
CA GLY A 211 22.61 -12.22 4.61
C GLY A 211 23.40 -10.91 4.41
N CYS A 212 22.76 -9.79 4.07
CA CYS A 212 23.47 -8.51 3.90
C CYS A 212 23.97 -7.84 5.19
N GLY A 213 23.57 -8.33 6.37
CA GLY A 213 24.02 -7.78 7.65
C GLY A 213 23.34 -6.48 8.09
N LYS A 214 22.06 -6.29 7.70
CA LYS A 214 21.19 -5.22 8.23
C LYS A 214 21.22 -5.11 9.74
N THR A 215 21.18 -6.25 10.43
CA THR A 215 21.20 -6.33 11.90
C THR A 215 22.50 -5.76 12.47
N THR A 216 23.65 -5.91 11.78
CA THR A 216 24.92 -5.32 12.19
C THR A 216 24.87 -3.79 12.17
N VAL A 217 24.34 -3.22 11.09
CA VAL A 217 24.13 -1.76 10.97
C VAL A 217 23.10 -1.27 12.01
N SER A 218 22.04 -2.04 12.23
CA SER A 218 21.01 -1.73 13.23
C SER A 218 21.57 -1.70 14.65
N SER A 219 22.38 -2.69 15.02
CA SER A 219 23.05 -2.74 16.32
C SER A 219 24.12 -1.67 16.49
N PHE A 220 24.67 -1.12 15.41
CA PHE A 220 25.45 0.11 15.49
C PHE A 220 24.57 1.30 15.94
N PHE A 221 23.42 1.54 15.31
CA PHE A 221 22.53 2.64 15.73
C PHE A 221 21.97 2.47 17.14
N GLU A 222 21.69 1.24 17.59
CA GLU A 222 21.31 0.98 18.99
C GLU A 222 22.43 1.41 19.96
N ARG A 223 23.69 1.08 19.65
CA ARG A 223 24.85 1.46 20.48
C ARG A 223 25.09 2.97 20.51
N GLU A 224 24.76 3.66 19.43
CA GLU A 224 24.77 5.14 19.37
C GLU A 224 23.54 5.77 20.08
N GLY A 225 22.68 4.96 20.71
CA GLY A 225 21.59 5.43 21.57
C GLY A 225 20.24 5.59 20.88
N PHE A 226 20.08 5.12 19.63
CA PHE A 226 18.81 5.26 18.89
C PHE A 226 17.87 4.08 19.11
N LYS A 227 16.56 4.38 19.13
CA LYS A 227 15.54 3.34 19.13
C LYS A 227 15.54 2.59 17.81
N VAL A 228 15.69 1.27 17.87
CA VAL A 228 15.55 0.37 16.72
C VAL A 228 14.41 -0.63 16.95
N ILE A 229 13.52 -0.74 15.96
CA ILE A 229 12.41 -1.69 15.95
C ILE A 229 12.72 -2.79 14.93
N TYR A 230 12.74 -4.04 15.38
CA TYR A 230 13.06 -5.21 14.55
C TYR A 230 11.78 -5.93 14.11
N ALA A 231 11.42 -5.82 12.83
CA ALA A 231 10.23 -6.48 12.30
C ALA A 231 10.29 -8.01 12.40
N ASP A 232 11.46 -8.61 12.21
CA ASP A 232 11.65 -10.07 12.32
C ASP A 232 11.43 -10.56 13.77
N LYS A 233 11.89 -9.79 14.77
CA LYS A 233 11.65 -10.12 16.19
C LYS A 233 10.16 -10.05 16.51
N ILE A 234 9.46 -9.02 16.01
CA ILE A 234 8.00 -8.88 16.17
C ILE A 234 7.26 -10.03 15.48
N GLY A 235 7.67 -10.40 14.26
CA GLY A 235 7.12 -11.53 13.54
C GLY A 235 7.22 -12.83 14.33
N HIS A 236 8.38 -13.08 14.97
CA HIS A 236 8.55 -14.24 15.85
C HIS A 236 7.60 -14.22 17.05
N GLN A 237 7.45 -13.08 17.72
CA GLN A 237 6.53 -12.94 18.87
C GLN A 237 5.07 -13.16 18.46
N ILE A 238 4.67 -12.69 17.26
CA ILE A 238 3.31 -12.86 16.75
C ILE A 238 2.97 -14.34 16.52
N LEU A 239 3.95 -15.18 16.13
CA LEU A 239 3.74 -16.61 15.95
C LEU A 239 3.41 -17.35 17.26
N GLU A 240 3.72 -16.76 18.41
CA GLU A 240 3.42 -17.31 19.73
C GLU A 240 2.00 -16.99 20.21
N GLU A 241 1.29 -16.08 19.53
CA GLU A 241 -0.08 -15.73 19.88
C GLU A 241 -1.07 -16.83 19.49
N GLU A 242 -1.93 -17.24 20.41
CA GLU A 242 -2.86 -18.36 20.18
C GLU A 242 -3.77 -18.12 18.97
N LYS A 243 -4.29 -16.89 18.81
CA LYS A 243 -5.13 -16.51 17.66
C LYS A 243 -4.39 -16.64 16.31
N VAL A 244 -3.08 -16.45 16.30
CA VAL A 244 -2.26 -16.59 15.09
C VAL A 244 -1.97 -18.05 14.83
N LYS A 245 -1.63 -18.80 15.87
CA LYS A 245 -1.46 -20.25 15.81
C LYS A 245 -2.70 -20.95 15.27
N GLU A 246 -3.90 -20.63 15.76
CA GLU A 246 -5.17 -21.17 15.24
C GLU A 246 -5.33 -20.94 13.73
N LYS A 247 -5.02 -19.73 13.26
CA LYS A 247 -5.06 -19.40 11.82
C LYS A 247 -4.01 -20.16 11.02
N LEU A 248 -2.81 -20.36 11.57
CA LEU A 248 -1.76 -21.14 10.92
C LEU A 248 -2.14 -22.61 10.82
N LEU A 249 -2.75 -23.17 11.87
CA LEU A 249 -3.28 -24.54 11.86
C LEU A 249 -4.38 -24.70 10.80
N ALA A 250 -5.30 -23.73 10.70
CA ALA A 250 -6.33 -23.75 9.67
C ALA A 250 -5.76 -23.64 8.23
N LEU A 251 -4.64 -22.95 8.05
CA LEU A 251 -4.02 -22.73 6.73
C LEU A 251 -3.08 -23.86 6.29
N PHE A 252 -2.36 -24.46 7.24
CA PHE A 252 -1.21 -25.33 6.96
C PHE A 252 -1.24 -26.67 7.71
N GLY A 253 -2.26 -26.92 8.54
CA GLY A 253 -2.39 -28.15 9.33
C GLY A 253 -1.47 -28.19 10.54
N GLU A 254 -1.44 -29.32 11.24
CA GLU A 254 -0.62 -29.51 12.45
C GLU A 254 0.89 -29.59 12.17
N ASP A 255 1.29 -29.74 10.91
CA ASP A 255 2.71 -29.82 10.49
C ASP A 255 3.52 -28.58 10.84
N VAL A 256 2.86 -27.44 11.11
CA VAL A 256 3.53 -26.22 11.57
C VAL A 256 3.98 -26.29 13.03
N LEU A 257 3.50 -27.27 13.81
CA LEU A 257 3.78 -27.39 15.24
C LEU A 257 5.06 -28.20 15.51
N GLY A 258 5.88 -27.70 16.44
CA GLY A 258 6.96 -28.47 17.07
C GLY A 258 6.47 -29.31 18.26
N ASP A 259 7.42 -29.92 18.96
CA ASP A 259 7.16 -30.95 19.98
C ASP A 259 6.31 -30.45 21.15
N ASN A 260 6.36 -29.16 21.47
CA ASN A 260 5.58 -28.53 22.55
C ASN A 260 4.23 -27.96 22.09
N ARG A 261 3.70 -28.41 20.94
CA ARG A 261 2.53 -27.82 20.24
C ARG A 261 2.63 -26.30 20.03
N LYS A 262 3.85 -25.75 20.03
CA LYS A 262 4.15 -24.37 19.63
C LYS A 262 4.49 -24.33 18.14
N VAL A 263 4.22 -23.22 17.48
CA VAL A 263 4.61 -23.04 16.07
C VAL A 263 6.12 -23.14 15.94
N SER A 264 6.60 -24.11 15.15
CA SER A 264 8.01 -24.26 14.82
C SER A 264 8.33 -23.44 13.57
N ARG A 265 9.23 -22.46 13.72
CA ARG A 265 9.71 -21.63 12.61
C ARG A 265 10.39 -22.46 11.52
N GLU A 266 11.12 -23.51 11.92
CA GLU A 266 11.79 -24.42 11.00
C GLU A 266 10.78 -25.20 10.16
N LYS A 267 9.77 -25.80 10.80
CA LYS A 267 8.72 -26.53 10.09
C LYS A 267 7.88 -25.61 9.21
N LEU A 268 7.47 -24.45 9.74
CA LEU A 268 6.74 -23.44 8.97
C LEU A 268 7.54 -23.01 7.73
N ARG A 269 8.85 -22.79 7.89
CA ARG A 269 9.76 -22.46 6.79
C ARG A 269 9.85 -23.57 5.75
N LYS A 270 9.91 -24.84 6.17
CA LYS A 270 9.89 -25.98 5.25
C LYS A 270 8.58 -26.03 4.44
N ILE A 271 7.45 -25.76 5.09
CA ILE A 271 6.13 -25.74 4.45
C ILE A 271 6.00 -24.62 3.41
N VAL A 272 6.48 -23.40 3.73
CA VAL A 272 6.32 -22.24 2.83
C VAL A 272 7.47 -22.05 1.85
N GLY A 273 8.66 -22.58 2.14
CA GLY A 273 9.87 -22.33 1.35
C GLY A 273 9.82 -22.88 -0.07
N GLU A 274 9.07 -23.96 -0.27
CA GLU A 274 8.93 -24.64 -1.57
C GLU A 274 7.68 -24.18 -2.35
N ASP A 275 6.77 -23.43 -1.72
CA ASP A 275 5.47 -23.07 -2.28
C ASP A 275 5.21 -21.56 -2.15
N LYS A 276 5.36 -20.85 -3.29
CA LYS A 276 5.09 -19.40 -3.39
C LYS A 276 3.67 -19.02 -2.96
N GLY A 277 2.69 -19.89 -3.20
CA GLY A 277 1.29 -19.69 -2.80
C GLY A 277 1.11 -19.78 -1.28
N LYS A 278 1.77 -20.74 -0.63
CA LYS A 278 1.78 -20.85 0.84
C LYS A 278 2.53 -19.69 1.49
N LEU A 279 3.68 -19.29 0.94
CA LEU A 279 4.41 -18.10 1.39
C LEU A 279 3.55 -16.83 1.27
N TYR A 280 2.83 -16.67 0.16
CA TYR A 280 1.89 -15.57 -0.02
C TYR A 280 0.78 -15.57 1.05
N LYS A 281 0.18 -16.73 1.34
CA LYS A 281 -0.83 -16.88 2.41
C LYS A 281 -0.26 -16.52 3.79
N LEU A 282 0.95 -16.98 4.10
CA LEU A 282 1.62 -16.66 5.36
C LEU A 282 1.88 -15.15 5.49
N ASN A 283 2.45 -14.53 4.46
CA ASN A 283 2.74 -13.10 4.46
C ASN A 283 1.46 -12.26 4.56
N ARG A 284 0.38 -12.67 3.91
CA ARG A 284 -0.94 -12.01 4.00
C ARG A 284 -1.53 -12.09 5.41
N LEU A 285 -1.22 -13.14 6.17
CA LEU A 285 -1.60 -13.27 7.57
C LEU A 285 -0.71 -12.41 8.49
N LEU A 286 0.62 -12.50 8.36
CA LEU A 286 1.56 -11.91 9.31
C LEU A 286 1.83 -10.42 9.07
N HIS A 287 2.01 -9.96 7.83
CA HIS A 287 2.42 -8.58 7.56
C HIS A 287 1.48 -7.51 8.15
N PRO A 288 0.14 -7.65 8.08
CA PRO A 288 -0.76 -6.70 8.74
C PRO A 288 -0.56 -6.65 10.25
N LEU A 289 -0.34 -7.79 10.90
CA LEU A 289 -0.14 -7.91 12.34
C LEU A 289 1.20 -7.31 12.77
N ILE A 290 2.28 -7.61 12.03
CA ILE A 290 3.60 -7.02 12.27
C ILE A 290 3.51 -5.50 12.13
N LYS A 291 2.88 -5.02 11.06
CA LYS A 291 2.67 -3.58 10.85
C LYS A 291 1.92 -2.96 12.02
N GLN A 292 0.83 -3.58 12.48
CA GLN A 292 0.06 -3.08 13.63
C GLN A 292 0.92 -2.99 14.89
N LYS A 293 1.67 -4.03 15.24
CA LYS A 293 2.56 -4.01 16.42
C LYS A 293 3.65 -2.96 16.33
N ILE A 294 4.22 -2.74 15.14
CA ILE A 294 5.18 -1.65 14.95
C ILE A 294 4.52 -0.31 15.24
N TRP A 295 3.29 -0.06 14.75
CA TRP A 295 2.57 1.18 15.06
C TRP A 295 2.27 1.33 16.55
N GLU A 296 1.87 0.28 17.24
CA GLU A 296 1.65 0.30 18.70
C GLU A 296 2.94 0.66 19.46
N ILE A 297 4.10 0.17 19.01
CA ILE A 297 5.40 0.55 19.56
C ILE A 297 5.71 2.02 19.27
N LEU A 298 5.50 2.48 18.03
CA LEU A 298 5.73 3.86 17.61
C LEU A 298 4.84 4.87 18.36
N GLU A 299 3.61 4.49 18.69
CA GLU A 299 2.67 5.32 19.45
C GLU A 299 3.14 5.53 20.89
N ARG A 300 3.79 4.54 21.50
CA ARG A 300 4.32 4.60 22.88
C ARG A 300 5.73 5.17 22.97
N CYS A 301 6.37 5.38 21.83
CA CYS A 301 7.74 5.84 21.73
C CYS A 301 7.77 7.37 21.68
N GLU A 302 8.62 7.98 22.51
CA GLU A 302 8.83 9.43 22.55
C GLU A 302 10.01 9.87 21.67
N ASP A 303 10.83 8.92 21.20
CA ASP A 303 11.98 9.18 20.36
C ASP A 303 11.58 9.91 19.08
N LYS A 304 12.34 10.97 18.75
CA LYS A 304 12.14 11.75 17.52
C LYS A 304 12.67 11.02 16.29
N VAL A 305 13.75 10.26 16.42
CA VAL A 305 14.37 9.49 15.33
C VAL A 305 14.31 8.02 15.68
N ILE A 306 13.64 7.23 14.85
CA ILE A 306 13.39 5.82 15.10
C ILE A 306 13.78 5.02 13.86
N PHE A 307 14.57 3.98 14.06
CA PHE A 307 14.94 3.06 13.00
C PHE A 307 14.02 1.84 13.00
N ILE A 308 13.63 1.38 11.81
CA ILE A 308 12.81 0.18 11.62
C ILE A 308 13.58 -0.77 10.71
N GLU A 309 14.10 -1.86 11.28
CA GLU A 309 14.77 -2.90 10.51
C GLU A 309 13.75 -3.93 10.00
N ALA A 310 13.64 -4.03 8.68
CA ALA A 310 12.82 -5.04 8.03
C ALA A 310 13.38 -5.39 6.66
N ALA A 311 13.40 -6.67 6.33
CA ALA A 311 13.88 -7.12 5.02
C ALA A 311 12.92 -6.75 3.85
N LEU A 312 11.64 -6.49 4.15
CA LEU A 312 10.53 -6.35 3.21
C LEU A 312 9.90 -4.95 3.17
N ILE A 313 10.68 -3.89 3.48
CA ILE A 313 10.16 -2.51 3.51
C ILE A 313 9.47 -2.12 2.20
N PHE A 314 10.08 -2.38 1.05
CA PHE A 314 9.53 -2.00 -0.25
C PHE A 314 8.39 -2.94 -0.68
N GLU A 315 8.58 -4.23 -0.46
CA GLU A 315 7.62 -5.29 -0.81
C GLU A 315 6.30 -5.13 -0.04
N ALA A 316 6.35 -4.62 1.19
CA ALA A 316 5.19 -4.34 2.03
C ALA A 316 4.66 -2.89 1.89
N SER A 317 5.24 -2.08 1.00
CA SER A 317 4.92 -0.66 0.82
C SER A 317 5.05 0.16 2.12
N TRP A 318 6.02 -0.18 2.97
CA TRP A 318 6.30 0.55 4.21
C TRP A 318 7.18 1.76 3.96
N ASP A 319 7.90 1.79 2.84
CA ASP A 319 8.71 2.91 2.36
C ASP A 319 7.94 4.23 2.36
N PHE A 320 6.63 4.18 2.06
CA PHE A 320 5.76 5.35 2.10
C PHE A 320 5.70 6.03 3.47
N PHE A 321 5.86 5.29 4.57
CA PHE A 321 5.85 5.82 5.94
C PHE A 321 7.25 6.24 6.42
N MET A 322 8.31 5.87 5.71
CA MET A 322 9.68 6.21 6.08
C MET A 322 10.07 7.56 5.48
N ASP A 323 10.77 8.37 6.26
CA ASP A 323 11.37 9.62 5.80
C ASP A 323 12.65 9.31 5.01
N ARG A 324 13.45 8.37 5.52
CA ARG A 324 14.66 7.85 4.86
C ARG A 324 14.74 6.34 4.90
N ILE A 325 15.42 5.76 3.91
CA ILE A 325 15.65 4.32 3.79
C ILE A 325 17.12 4.06 3.52
N ILE A 326 17.71 3.22 4.37
CA ILE A 326 19.07 2.70 4.25
C ILE A 326 18.96 1.28 3.68
N THR A 327 19.54 1.05 2.50
CA THR A 327 19.70 -0.30 1.94
C THR A 327 21.11 -0.81 2.22
N VAL A 328 21.20 -1.88 3.01
CA VAL A 328 22.45 -2.62 3.23
C VAL A 328 22.55 -3.75 2.22
N PHE A 329 23.64 -3.80 1.46
CA PHE A 329 23.86 -4.83 0.43
C PHE A 329 25.25 -5.46 0.52
N CYS A 330 25.42 -6.62 -0.11
CA CYS A 330 26.70 -7.31 -0.27
C CYS A 330 26.61 -8.27 -1.47
N SER A 331 27.71 -8.88 -1.87
CA SER A 331 27.80 -9.84 -2.95
C SER A 331 26.93 -11.06 -2.69
N ARG A 332 26.51 -11.72 -3.76
CA ARG A 332 25.69 -12.93 -3.69
C ARG A 332 26.46 -14.06 -2.98
N GLU A 333 27.77 -14.16 -3.20
CA GLU A 333 28.63 -15.15 -2.54
C GLU A 333 28.59 -14.95 -1.02
N LYS A 334 28.76 -13.71 -0.53
CA LYS A 334 28.70 -13.40 0.90
C LYS A 334 27.31 -13.61 1.50
N GLN A 335 26.25 -13.31 0.76
CA GLN A 335 24.88 -13.63 1.20
C GLN A 335 24.77 -15.14 1.45
N ILE A 336 25.14 -15.96 0.46
CA ILE A 336 25.04 -17.42 0.56
C ILE A 336 25.90 -17.94 1.72
N GLU A 337 27.15 -17.49 1.84
CA GLU A 337 28.06 -17.89 2.91
C GLU A 337 27.47 -17.59 4.30
N ARG A 338 26.99 -16.36 4.51
CA ARG A 338 26.42 -15.92 5.79
C ARG A 338 25.10 -16.63 6.11
N ILE A 339 24.31 -16.97 5.10
CA ILE A 339 23.05 -17.68 5.30
C ILE A 339 23.32 -19.17 5.58
N ARG A 340 24.27 -19.80 4.89
CA ARG A 340 24.71 -21.18 5.18
C ARG A 340 25.20 -21.32 6.61
N LYS A 341 25.96 -20.35 7.11
CA LYS A 341 26.40 -20.30 8.52
C LYS A 341 25.25 -20.28 9.54
N LYS A 342 24.02 -19.98 9.11
CA LYS A 342 22.80 -20.05 9.95
C LYS A 342 22.10 -21.42 9.87
N GLY A 343 22.68 -22.42 9.19
CA GLY A 343 22.12 -23.77 9.05
C GLY A 343 21.10 -23.91 7.92
N PHE A 344 21.27 -23.18 6.82
CA PHE A 344 20.31 -23.17 5.70
C PHE A 344 20.86 -24.00 4.53
N GLU A 345 20.04 -24.90 3.99
CA GLU A 345 20.41 -25.73 2.82
C GLU A 345 20.41 -24.92 1.50
N PRO A 346 21.27 -25.23 0.53
CA PRO A 346 21.45 -24.44 -0.70
C PRO A 346 20.15 -24.10 -1.46
N GLU A 347 19.24 -25.07 -1.59
CA GLU A 347 17.97 -24.93 -2.30
C GLU A 347 17.06 -23.92 -1.59
N GLN A 348 17.05 -23.95 -0.25
CA GLN A 348 16.27 -23.03 0.55
C GLN A 348 16.82 -21.60 0.50
N ILE A 349 18.15 -21.44 0.41
CA ILE A 349 18.79 -20.12 0.29
C ILE A 349 18.36 -19.45 -1.01
N ARG A 350 18.36 -20.21 -2.11
CA ARG A 350 17.91 -19.71 -3.41
C ARG A 350 16.45 -19.25 -3.36
N ALA A 351 15.56 -20.10 -2.87
CA ALA A 351 14.13 -19.77 -2.76
C ALA A 351 13.87 -18.51 -1.91
N LEU A 352 14.59 -18.35 -0.80
CA LEU A 352 14.48 -17.16 0.05
C LEU A 352 14.92 -15.90 -0.66
N LEU A 353 16.10 -15.91 -1.28
CA LEU A 353 16.62 -14.73 -1.93
C LEU A 353 15.79 -14.33 -3.16
N ASP A 354 15.26 -15.31 -3.89
CA ASP A 354 14.40 -15.09 -5.07
C ASP A 354 12.99 -14.61 -4.70
N SER A 355 12.60 -14.75 -3.42
CA SER A 355 11.32 -14.22 -2.90
C SER A 355 11.38 -12.73 -2.52
N GLN A 356 12.58 -12.15 -2.44
CA GLN A 356 12.79 -10.74 -2.11
C GLN A 356 12.94 -9.90 -3.38
N LEU A 357 12.63 -8.59 -3.28
CA LEU A 357 12.96 -7.68 -4.36
C LEU A 357 14.48 -7.72 -4.62
N PRO A 358 14.93 -7.75 -5.90
CA PRO A 358 16.36 -7.72 -6.23
C PRO A 358 17.06 -6.55 -5.54
N GLN A 359 18.29 -6.77 -5.08
CA GLN A 359 19.01 -5.77 -4.30
C GLN A 359 19.27 -4.50 -5.12
N GLU A 360 19.46 -4.61 -6.43
CA GLU A 360 19.68 -3.50 -7.35
C GLU A 360 18.45 -2.57 -7.37
N GLU A 361 17.25 -3.15 -7.29
CA GLU A 361 16.00 -2.39 -7.20
C GLU A 361 15.80 -1.76 -5.81
N LYS A 362 16.30 -2.40 -4.74
CA LYS A 362 16.32 -1.80 -3.39
C LYS A 362 17.30 -0.62 -3.31
N ILE A 363 18.46 -0.74 -3.96
CA ILE A 363 19.49 0.30 -4.03
C ILE A 363 18.95 1.54 -4.75
N LYS A 364 18.31 1.37 -5.93
CA LYS A 364 17.72 2.48 -6.69
C LYS A 364 16.65 3.27 -5.94
N LYS A 365 15.98 2.64 -4.96
CA LYS A 365 14.91 3.23 -4.17
C LYS A 365 15.36 3.72 -2.79
N ALA A 366 16.61 3.48 -2.42
CA ALA A 366 17.15 3.85 -1.13
C ALA A 366 17.56 5.32 -1.13
N ASP A 367 17.45 5.97 0.02
CA ASP A 367 18.02 7.29 0.24
C ASP A 367 19.52 7.18 0.57
N PHE A 368 19.90 6.12 1.29
CA PHE A 368 21.29 5.79 1.63
C PHE A 368 21.60 4.33 1.32
N VAL A 369 22.84 4.05 0.95
CA VAL A 369 23.29 2.71 0.61
C VAL A 369 24.57 2.40 1.38
N ILE A 370 24.60 1.24 2.06
CA ILE A 370 25.76 0.78 2.82
C ILE A 370 26.21 -0.58 2.28
N GLN A 371 27.46 -0.66 1.82
CA GLN A 371 28.03 -1.89 1.30
C GLN A 371 28.74 -2.69 2.41
N ASN A 372 28.22 -3.87 2.73
CA ASN A 372 28.77 -4.75 3.76
C ASN A 372 29.73 -5.81 3.18
N GLU A 373 30.79 -5.31 2.53
CA GLU A 373 31.89 -6.13 2.00
C GLU A 373 33.14 -6.09 2.87
N LYS A 374 33.33 -5.00 3.63
CA LYS A 374 34.60 -4.65 4.27
C LYS A 374 34.66 -5.10 5.73
N ALA A 375 35.75 -4.74 6.41
CA ALA A 375 35.89 -4.99 7.84
C ALA A 375 34.81 -4.25 8.65
N LEU A 376 34.47 -4.77 9.84
CA LEU A 376 33.41 -4.21 10.69
C LEU A 376 33.61 -2.72 11.00
N LYS A 377 34.85 -2.29 11.24
CA LYS A 377 35.18 -0.88 11.52
C LYS A 377 34.81 0.05 10.37
N GLU A 378 35.01 -0.40 9.13
CA GLU A 378 34.65 0.39 7.94
C GLU A 378 33.13 0.48 7.78
N LEU A 379 32.43 -0.64 8.00
CA LEU A 379 30.96 -0.66 8.01
C LEU A 379 30.36 0.29 9.06
N GLU A 380 30.94 0.32 10.26
CA GLU A 380 30.54 1.26 11.32
C GLU A 380 30.82 2.72 10.94
N MET A 381 31.92 2.98 10.23
CA MET A 381 32.25 4.32 9.74
C MET A 381 31.25 4.79 8.66
N ASP A 382 30.89 3.92 7.73
CA ASP A 382 29.84 4.20 6.72
C ASP A 382 28.49 4.47 7.39
N ALA A 383 28.10 3.65 8.37
CA ALA A 383 26.88 3.85 9.14
C ALA A 383 26.90 5.17 9.93
N LYS A 384 28.05 5.54 10.50
CA LYS A 384 28.23 6.81 11.23
C LYS A 384 28.07 8.03 10.31
N ASN A 385 28.56 7.96 9.08
CA ASN A 385 28.40 9.03 8.10
C ASN A 385 26.92 9.21 7.73
N VAL A 386 26.23 8.11 7.41
CA VAL A 386 24.78 8.12 7.13
C VAL A 386 23.98 8.69 8.32
N LEU A 387 24.33 8.30 9.55
CA LEU A 387 23.68 8.82 10.75
C LEU A 387 23.86 10.35 10.87
N ARG A 388 25.05 10.87 10.57
CA ARG A 388 25.31 12.31 10.61
C ARG A 388 24.40 13.06 9.65
N GLU A 389 24.30 12.61 8.42
CA GLU A 389 23.44 13.21 7.39
C GLU A 389 21.96 13.20 7.81
N ILE A 390 21.47 12.06 8.33
CA ILE A 390 20.10 11.96 8.86
C ILE A 390 19.86 12.99 9.98
N LEU A 391 20.80 13.13 10.92
CA LEU A 391 20.65 14.06 12.03
C LEU A 391 20.73 15.53 11.58
N GLU A 392 21.47 15.84 10.53
CA GLU A 392 21.49 17.16 9.91
C GLU A 392 20.13 17.49 9.27
N GLU A 393 19.54 16.55 8.53
CA GLU A 393 18.20 16.71 7.95
C GLU A 393 17.13 16.93 9.02
N VAL A 394 17.15 16.15 10.10
CA VAL A 394 16.22 16.28 11.23
C VAL A 394 16.32 17.67 11.88
N LYS A 395 17.55 18.20 12.03
CA LYS A 395 17.78 19.55 12.58
C LYS A 395 17.21 20.64 11.68
N ILE A 396 17.36 20.51 10.36
CA ILE A 396 16.84 21.48 9.38
C ILE A 396 15.30 21.45 9.39
N GLY A 397 14.71 20.25 9.37
CA GLY A 397 13.25 20.08 9.35
C GLY A 397 12.53 20.55 10.63
N CYS A 398 13.24 20.70 11.76
CA CYS A 398 12.66 21.28 12.98
C CYS A 398 12.62 22.82 12.96
N LYS A 399 13.28 23.49 12.01
CA LYS A 399 13.35 24.97 11.91
C LYS A 399 12.36 25.58 10.91
N SER A 400 11.69 24.75 10.11
CA SER A 400 10.66 25.10 9.13
C SER A 400 9.28 24.70 9.63
#